data_AF-A0A371R7U3-F1
#
_entry.id   AF-A0A371R7U3-F1
#
_cell.length_a   1.000
_cell.length_b   1.000
_cell.length_c   1.000
_cell.angle_alpha   90.00
_cell.angle_beta   90.00
_cell.angle_gamma   90.00
#
_symmetry.space_group_name_H-M   'P 1'
#
loop_
_entity.id
_entity.type
_entity.pdbx_description
1 polymer ?
#
loop_
_entity_poly.entity_id
_entity_poly.type
_entity_poly.pdbx_seq_one_letter_code
_entity_poly.pdbx_strand_id
1 'polypeptide(L)'
;MIGERGKEIGQRASHLRRAGVGWDMIRLLLFLVVLLLLPMARAAAAPEDGYLVLTREEMTVCPASSLEIGDADFEAAACEQMNAWDMDPQGHVIWVRTEFEVPAGYTEAAAPLGLFLSIKASSEVWLNGAPLGQNGMPGLSASTEVAGRQDAVFFIPPGALRTGQNELVFLMSGHHSLIRLAHPLHVAGIAPYGPPRFRMISKYWLSLLTFGLFLAGFLYFGSFAALGQDRLGSLILAAASVAAGGQLLSEVSRGLWSYPYWFQDVRLVLLLFFAGSFGLAMLAHTAHRFAVPRRGWIIAGTVVLTLLMIIYAGGFDRKTMLAIMTPCLGAAVMAGMAAFRGDREARYHLAAFLSFLVLVVVAPFIFLDIGFYFLVAGLLGFLFLVQARAYRAISLEQQETERRRHKLEQALKEREQTEAASITIRSNGRMQKVKAAEIASASGAGDYVELHLTSGDEMLHSATLNALEAELPGQFLRVHRSHIVNTHLISELRRLPSGTGELVLSSGHQVPVSKRIMPRVREALDAV
;
A
#
# COMPACT_ATOMS: atom_id res chain seq x y z
N MET A 1 3.19 5.57 -32.31
CA MET A 1 2.92 4.51 -31.31
C MET A 1 3.01 4.93 -29.84
N ILE A 2 3.76 5.98 -29.44
CA ILE A 2 3.82 6.42 -28.02
C ILE A 2 2.63 7.33 -27.64
N GLY A 3 2.06 8.07 -28.60
CA GLY A 3 0.92 8.97 -28.38
C GLY A 3 -0.44 8.28 -28.18
N GLU A 4 -0.63 7.06 -28.68
CA GLU A 4 -1.91 6.34 -28.58
C GLU A 4 -2.08 5.63 -27.24
N ARG A 5 -1.02 5.06 -26.66
CA ARG A 5 -1.07 4.49 -25.29
C ARG A 5 -1.37 5.55 -24.22
N GLY A 6 -0.94 6.80 -24.42
CA GLY A 6 -1.26 7.91 -23.51
C GLY A 6 -2.73 8.32 -23.56
N LYS A 7 -3.39 8.18 -24.72
CA LYS A 7 -4.83 8.44 -24.89
C LYS A 7 -5.68 7.30 -24.32
N GLU A 8 -5.28 6.04 -24.45
CA GLU A 8 -5.97 4.90 -23.83
C GLU A 8 -5.93 4.94 -22.29
N ILE A 9 -4.80 5.35 -21.70
CA ILE A 9 -4.69 5.54 -20.25
C ILE A 9 -5.56 6.72 -19.79
N GLY A 10 -5.59 7.82 -20.57
CA GLY A 10 -6.44 8.99 -20.30
C GLY A 10 -7.95 8.72 -20.44
N GLN A 11 -8.36 7.87 -21.37
CA GLN A 11 -9.77 7.45 -21.52
C GLN A 11 -10.20 6.46 -20.44
N ARG A 12 -9.33 5.52 -20.02
CA ARG A 12 -9.56 4.66 -18.83
C ARG A 12 -9.70 5.47 -17.54
N ALA A 13 -8.92 6.55 -17.38
CA ALA A 13 -9.02 7.45 -16.23
C ALA A 13 -10.36 8.24 -16.20
N SER A 14 -10.99 8.47 -17.35
CA SER A 14 -12.25 9.23 -17.44
C SER A 14 -13.48 8.45 -16.96
N HIS A 15 -13.44 7.10 -16.99
CA HIS A 15 -14.52 6.23 -16.55
C HIS A 15 -14.48 5.86 -15.07
N LEU A 16 -13.33 6.02 -14.40
CA LEU A 16 -13.17 5.87 -12.94
C LEU A 16 -13.86 6.99 -12.12
N ARG A 17 -14.51 7.97 -12.77
CA ARG A 17 -15.14 9.16 -12.17
C ARG A 17 -16.30 8.91 -11.19
N ARG A 18 -16.81 7.67 -11.05
CA ARG A 18 -17.99 7.38 -10.20
C ARG A 18 -17.71 6.70 -8.86
N ALA A 19 -16.49 6.22 -8.61
CA ALA A 19 -16.13 5.64 -7.31
C ALA A 19 -15.54 6.73 -6.40
N GLY A 20 -16.35 7.71 -5.98
CA GLY A 20 -15.89 8.75 -5.08
C GLY A 20 -15.44 8.17 -3.73
N VAL A 21 -14.23 8.51 -3.30
CA VAL A 21 -13.78 8.31 -1.92
C VAL A 21 -14.68 9.13 -0.98
N GLY A 22 -15.56 8.44 -0.26
CA GLY A 22 -16.52 9.05 0.65
C GLY A 22 -15.86 9.78 1.83
N TRP A 23 -16.49 10.86 2.28
CA TRP A 23 -16.12 11.65 3.47
C TRP A 23 -15.90 10.79 4.73
N ASP A 24 -16.56 9.63 4.83
CA ASP A 24 -16.41 8.68 5.93
C ASP A 24 -15.02 8.06 6.02
N MET A 25 -14.29 7.94 4.91
CA MET A 25 -12.93 7.39 4.93
C MET A 25 -11.90 8.40 5.44
N ILE A 26 -12.10 9.70 5.17
CA ILE A 26 -11.29 10.77 5.74
C ILE A 26 -11.52 10.83 7.26
N ARG A 27 -12.77 10.67 7.70
CA ARG A 27 -13.09 10.55 9.13
C ARG A 27 -12.46 9.30 9.76
N LEU A 28 -12.49 8.15 9.10
CA LEU A 28 -11.85 6.93 9.59
C LEU A 28 -10.33 7.08 9.70
N LEU A 29 -9.69 7.73 8.72
CA LEU A 29 -8.25 7.96 8.71
C LEU A 29 -7.84 8.97 9.80
N LEU A 30 -8.55 10.09 9.89
CA LEU A 30 -8.35 11.09 10.95
C LEU A 30 -8.64 10.49 12.32
N PHE A 31 -9.66 9.65 12.45
CA PHE A 31 -9.99 8.95 13.68
C PHE A 31 -8.91 7.96 14.07
N LEU A 32 -8.40 7.13 13.15
CA LEU A 32 -7.26 6.23 13.40
C LEU A 32 -6.00 7.01 13.81
N VAL A 33 -5.71 8.13 13.13
CA VAL A 33 -4.59 9.02 13.46
C VAL A 33 -4.77 9.64 14.86
N VAL A 34 -5.95 10.17 15.19
CA VAL A 34 -6.25 10.76 16.51
C VAL A 34 -6.24 9.70 17.62
N LEU A 35 -6.78 8.50 17.36
CA LEU A 35 -6.81 7.39 18.30
C LEU A 35 -5.39 6.84 18.58
N LEU A 36 -4.49 6.94 17.61
CA LEU A 36 -3.07 6.61 17.76
C LEU A 36 -2.27 7.72 18.47
N LEU A 37 -2.63 9.01 18.26
CA LEU A 37 -1.97 10.15 18.92
C LEU A 37 -2.29 10.26 20.42
N LEU A 38 -3.47 9.83 20.86
CA LEU A 38 -3.91 9.89 22.27
C LEU A 38 -3.03 9.09 23.27
N PRO A 39 -2.76 7.78 23.06
CA PRO A 39 -1.84 7.04 23.93
C PRO A 39 -0.39 7.52 23.80
N MET A 40 0.00 8.11 22.67
CA MET A 40 1.35 8.63 22.43
C MET A 40 1.63 9.96 23.13
N ALA A 41 0.67 10.89 23.16
CA ALA A 41 0.76 12.11 23.97
C ALA A 41 0.87 11.78 25.46
N ARG A 42 0.24 10.70 25.90
CA ARG A 42 0.32 10.22 27.28
C ARG A 42 1.66 9.54 27.61
N ALA A 43 2.26 8.84 26.65
CA ALA A 43 3.60 8.26 26.78
C ALA A 43 4.72 9.33 26.75
N ALA A 44 4.58 10.37 25.94
CA ALA A 44 5.51 11.51 25.91
C ALA A 44 5.41 12.41 27.15
N ALA A 45 4.26 12.39 27.84
CA ALA A 45 4.04 13.12 29.09
C ALA A 45 4.31 12.28 30.36
N ALA A 46 4.71 11.00 30.21
CA ALA A 46 5.15 10.21 31.35
C ALA A 46 6.54 10.72 31.78
N PRO A 47 6.73 11.14 33.04
CA PRO A 47 8.05 11.54 33.52
C PRO A 47 9.01 10.34 33.41
N GLU A 48 10.28 10.62 33.07
CA GLU A 48 11.36 9.62 33.16
C GLU A 48 11.65 9.33 34.65
N ASP A 49 10.69 8.71 35.33
CA ASP A 49 10.73 8.46 36.76
C ASP A 49 11.94 7.58 37.10
N GLY A 50 12.97 8.18 37.71
CA GLY A 50 14.11 7.47 38.31
C GLY A 50 15.46 7.56 37.57
N TYR A 51 15.62 8.38 36.53
CA TYR A 51 16.92 8.60 35.89
C TYR A 51 17.67 9.79 36.50
N LEU A 52 18.91 9.56 36.90
CA LEU A 52 19.88 10.64 37.08
C LEU A 52 20.63 10.81 35.76
N VAL A 53 20.23 11.81 34.99
CA VAL A 53 20.77 12.06 33.64
C VAL A 53 22.08 12.83 33.74
N LEU A 54 23.18 12.18 33.39
CA LEU A 54 24.53 12.76 33.47
C LEU A 54 24.91 13.57 32.22
N THR A 55 24.14 13.44 31.12
CA THR A 55 24.42 14.15 29.87
C THR A 55 24.13 15.65 29.92
N ARG A 56 23.62 16.16 31.04
CA ARG A 56 23.40 17.60 31.28
C ARG A 56 24.55 18.28 31.99
N GLU A 57 25.48 17.51 32.55
CA GLU A 57 26.63 18.03 33.25
C GLU A 57 27.75 18.36 32.27
N GLU A 58 28.57 19.35 32.63
CA GLU A 58 29.82 19.63 31.91
C GLU A 58 30.83 18.51 32.19
N MET A 59 31.58 18.14 31.16
CA MET A 59 32.60 17.10 31.22
C MET A 59 33.95 17.71 30.91
N THR A 60 34.95 17.38 31.73
CA THR A 60 36.35 17.66 31.43
C THR A 60 36.89 16.52 30.57
N VAL A 61 37.25 16.80 29.32
CA VAL A 61 37.76 15.82 28.37
C VAL A 61 39.22 16.12 28.06
N CYS A 62 40.08 15.12 28.23
CA CYS A 62 41.52 15.23 28.05
C CYS A 62 42.02 14.17 27.07
N PRO A 63 42.98 14.49 26.19
CA PRO A 63 43.62 13.48 25.35
C PRO A 63 44.42 12.49 26.21
N ALA A 64 44.30 11.20 25.91
CA ALA A 64 45.01 10.15 26.66
C ALA A 64 46.23 9.64 25.88
N SER A 65 47.42 9.71 26.48
CA SER A 65 48.65 9.07 25.97
C SER A 65 48.98 7.75 26.69
N SER A 66 48.37 7.52 27.86
CA SER A 66 48.47 6.31 28.66
C SER A 66 47.06 5.80 28.99
N LEU A 67 46.95 4.48 29.18
CA LEU A 67 45.71 3.81 29.59
C LEU A 67 45.63 3.63 31.11
N GLU A 68 46.70 3.95 31.84
CA GLU A 68 46.72 3.83 33.30
C GLU A 68 46.07 5.06 33.95
N ILE A 69 45.11 4.83 34.85
CA ILE A 69 44.39 5.92 35.55
C ILE A 69 45.33 6.82 36.36
N GLY A 70 46.46 6.31 36.83
CA GLY A 70 47.46 7.09 37.56
C GLY A 70 48.13 8.18 36.70
N ASP A 71 48.08 8.04 35.38
CA ASP A 71 48.62 9.00 34.42
C ASP A 71 47.55 10.00 33.92
N ALA A 72 46.32 9.93 34.42
CA ALA A 72 45.25 10.84 34.04
C ALA A 72 45.44 12.21 34.71
N ASP A 73 45.87 13.21 33.93
CA ASP A 73 45.97 14.61 34.36
C ASP A 73 44.80 15.43 33.79
N PHE A 74 43.82 15.70 34.64
CA PHE A 74 42.62 16.48 34.28
C PHE A 74 42.81 18.00 34.39
N GLU A 75 43.95 18.46 34.90
CA GLU A 75 44.29 19.88 35.02
C GLU A 75 45.26 20.33 33.91
N ALA A 76 45.64 19.40 33.01
CA ALA A 76 46.50 19.68 31.88
C ALA A 76 45.89 20.74 30.96
N ALA A 77 46.74 21.60 30.39
CA ALA A 77 46.31 22.66 29.47
C ALA A 77 45.64 22.15 28.18
N ALA A 78 45.77 20.85 27.88
CA ALA A 78 45.14 20.19 26.73
C ALA A 78 43.72 19.68 27.03
N CYS A 79 43.25 19.79 28.27
CA CYS A 79 41.89 19.42 28.67
C CYS A 79 40.90 20.52 28.32
N GLU A 80 39.73 20.13 27.82
CA GLU A 80 38.64 21.03 27.47
C GLU A 80 37.38 20.70 28.26
N GLN A 81 36.68 21.73 28.74
CA GLN A 81 35.33 21.57 29.26
C GLN A 81 34.32 21.65 28.12
N MET A 82 33.46 20.64 28.02
CA MET A 82 32.44 20.55 26.98
C MET A 82 31.19 19.83 27.47
N ASN A 83 30.10 19.94 26.72
CA ASN A 83 28.91 19.14 26.99
C ASN A 83 29.21 17.66 26.73
N ALA A 84 28.56 16.78 27.49
CA ALA A 84 28.66 15.34 27.29
C ALA A 84 28.43 14.88 25.83
N TRP A 85 27.55 15.58 25.10
CA TRP A 85 27.20 15.27 23.70
C TRP A 85 28.29 15.61 22.69
N ASP A 86 29.20 16.52 23.02
CA ASP A 86 30.24 17.01 22.14
C ASP A 86 31.54 16.18 22.26
N MET A 87 31.63 15.36 23.31
CA MET A 87 32.72 14.42 23.51
C MET A 87 32.85 13.44 22.34
N ASP A 88 34.05 13.33 21.78
CA ASP A 88 34.31 12.49 20.60
C ASP A 88 35.47 11.50 20.82
N PRO A 89 35.24 10.25 21.22
CA PRO A 89 36.28 9.23 21.32
C PRO A 89 36.66 8.61 19.95
N GLN A 90 36.14 9.11 18.82
CA GLN A 90 36.33 8.44 17.54
C GLN A 90 37.74 8.66 16.97
N GLY A 91 38.46 7.56 16.75
CA GLY A 91 39.79 7.54 16.15
C GLY A 91 40.94 7.87 17.11
N HIS A 92 40.67 8.12 18.39
CA HIS A 92 41.67 8.42 19.41
C HIS A 92 41.18 8.01 20.81
N VAL A 93 42.03 8.21 21.83
CA VAL A 93 41.72 7.86 23.22
C VAL A 93 41.55 9.12 24.05
N ILE A 94 40.54 9.13 24.91
CA ILE A 94 40.22 10.26 25.78
C ILE A 94 39.97 9.81 27.22
N TRP A 95 40.41 10.65 28.15
CA TRP A 95 40.01 10.65 29.55
C TRP A 95 38.87 11.64 29.73
N VAL A 96 37.87 11.26 30.53
CA VAL A 96 36.68 12.07 30.76
C VAL A 96 36.39 12.08 32.25
N ARG A 97 36.30 13.27 32.86
CA ARG A 97 35.90 13.46 34.26
C ARG A 97 34.62 14.30 34.32
N THR A 98 33.67 13.86 35.13
CA THR A 98 32.45 14.62 35.42
C THR A 98 32.11 14.50 36.89
N GLU A 99 31.69 15.62 37.47
CA GLU A 99 31.17 15.70 38.83
C GLU A 99 29.67 15.90 38.75
N PHE A 100 28.92 15.20 39.59
CA PHE A 100 27.46 15.27 39.57
C PHE A 100 26.89 15.10 40.97
N GLU A 101 25.72 15.70 41.19
CA GLU A 101 25.04 15.66 42.48
C GLU A 101 23.91 14.62 42.48
N VAL A 102 23.90 13.75 43.50
CA VAL A 102 22.86 12.75 43.71
C VAL A 102 21.88 13.24 44.77
N PRO A 103 20.59 13.42 44.43
CA PRO A 103 19.57 13.88 45.37
C PRO A 103 19.39 12.94 46.58
N ALA A 104 18.98 13.52 47.71
CA ALA A 104 18.61 12.75 48.91
C ALA A 104 17.46 11.77 48.61
N GLY A 105 17.58 10.53 49.10
CA GLY A 105 16.62 9.45 48.87
C GLY A 105 16.80 8.67 47.55
N TYR A 106 17.65 9.12 46.62
CA TYR A 106 17.90 8.39 45.37
C TYR A 106 18.66 7.08 45.60
N THR A 107 19.61 7.08 46.52
CA THR A 107 20.41 5.91 46.93
C THR A 107 19.65 4.92 47.81
N GLU A 108 18.48 5.32 48.32
CA GLU A 108 17.59 4.47 49.14
C GLU A 108 16.65 3.62 48.28
N ALA A 109 16.76 3.71 46.95
CA ALA A 109 15.99 2.91 46.03
C ALA A 109 16.16 1.41 46.33
N ALA A 110 15.04 0.68 46.46
CA ALA A 110 15.03 -0.75 46.76
C ALA A 110 15.64 -1.62 45.65
N ALA A 111 15.85 -1.06 44.46
CA ALA A 111 16.42 -1.77 43.31
C ALA A 111 17.92 -1.49 43.19
N PRO A 112 18.74 -2.48 42.79
CA PRO A 112 20.15 -2.25 42.46
C PRO A 112 20.26 -1.16 41.39
N LEU A 113 21.32 -0.35 41.44
CA LEU A 113 21.55 0.73 40.48
C LEU A 113 22.58 0.33 39.42
N GLY A 114 22.46 0.91 38.24
CA GLY A 114 23.42 0.74 37.16
C GLY A 114 23.68 2.05 36.43
N LEU A 115 24.93 2.24 36.00
CA LEU A 115 25.33 3.30 35.10
C LEU A 115 25.10 2.83 33.66
N PHE A 116 24.17 3.46 32.97
CA PHE A 116 23.86 3.23 31.57
C PHE A 116 24.77 4.11 30.72
N LEU A 117 25.51 3.47 29.83
CA LEU A 117 26.38 4.16 28.88
C LEU A 117 26.05 3.65 27.47
N SER A 118 25.48 4.53 26.67
CA SER A 118 25.24 4.31 25.25
C SER A 118 26.15 5.21 24.44
N ILE A 119 27.23 4.64 23.93
CA ILE A 119 28.27 5.39 23.24
C ILE A 119 28.94 4.53 22.17
N LYS A 120 29.44 5.21 21.14
CA LYS A 120 30.28 4.61 20.10
C LYS A 120 31.75 4.48 20.52
N ALA A 121 32.03 3.72 21.59
CA ALA A 121 33.38 3.50 22.08
C ALA A 121 33.48 2.23 22.93
N SER A 122 34.68 1.68 23.06
CA SER A 122 35.04 0.90 24.24
C SER A 122 35.25 1.84 25.43
N SER A 123 34.93 1.38 26.63
CA SER A 123 34.96 2.21 27.83
C SER A 123 35.39 1.44 29.07
N GLU A 124 36.15 2.09 29.92
CA GLU A 124 36.41 1.69 31.30
C GLU A 124 35.95 2.81 32.23
N VAL A 125 35.35 2.45 33.36
CA VAL A 125 34.64 3.41 34.22
C VAL A 125 35.04 3.26 35.67
N TRP A 126 35.24 4.40 36.33
CA TRP A 126 35.49 4.53 37.76
C TRP A 126 34.46 5.49 38.38
N LEU A 127 33.97 5.14 39.57
CA LEU A 127 33.08 5.96 40.38
C LEU A 127 33.75 6.24 41.72
N ASN A 128 33.92 7.51 42.06
CA ASN A 128 34.57 7.95 43.30
C ASN A 128 35.95 7.26 43.51
N GLY A 129 36.72 7.11 42.44
CA GLY A 129 38.02 6.42 42.41
C GLY A 129 37.98 4.88 42.39
N ALA A 130 36.82 4.24 42.55
CA ALA A 130 36.69 2.79 42.52
C ALA A 130 36.30 2.28 41.12
N PRO A 131 36.94 1.21 40.59
CA PRO A 131 36.59 0.66 39.28
C PRO A 131 35.18 0.05 39.29
N LEU A 132 34.34 0.45 38.32
CA LEU A 132 33.01 -0.12 38.10
C LEU A 132 33.02 -1.25 37.07
N GLY A 133 33.87 -1.15 36.05
CA GLY A 133 34.05 -2.20 35.04
C GLY A 133 34.44 -1.69 33.67
N GLN A 134 34.52 -2.63 32.73
CA GLN A 134 34.95 -2.42 31.34
C GLN A 134 33.88 -2.89 30.35
N ASN A 135 33.75 -2.18 29.23
CA ASN A 135 32.93 -2.52 28.09
C ASN A 135 33.82 -2.52 26.84
N GLY A 136 34.26 -3.72 26.43
CA GLY A 136 35.40 -3.84 25.51
C GLY A 136 36.71 -3.56 26.25
N MET A 137 37.75 -3.20 25.52
CA MET A 137 39.04 -2.77 26.07
C MET A 137 39.52 -1.54 25.30
N PRO A 138 39.60 -0.36 25.95
CA PRO A 138 40.21 0.81 25.33
C PRO A 138 41.64 0.55 24.89
N GLY A 139 42.04 1.10 23.76
CA GLY A 139 43.39 0.93 23.21
C GLY A 139 43.83 2.16 22.45
N LEU A 140 45.15 2.39 22.38
CA LEU A 140 45.75 3.54 21.67
C LEU A 140 45.61 3.47 20.15
N SER A 141 45.31 2.27 19.62
CA SER A 141 45.08 2.04 18.21
C SER A 141 44.05 0.93 17.96
N ALA A 142 43.58 0.85 16.72
CA ALA A 142 42.62 -0.18 16.26
C ALA A 142 43.10 -1.63 16.46
N SER A 143 44.41 -1.89 16.56
CA SER A 143 44.92 -3.24 16.81
C SER A 143 44.94 -3.63 18.28
N THR A 144 44.95 -2.63 19.17
CA THR A 144 44.99 -2.82 20.63
C THR A 144 43.63 -2.66 21.29
N GLU A 145 42.69 -1.98 20.64
CA GLU A 145 41.33 -1.85 21.11
C GLU A 145 40.54 -3.15 20.89
N VAL A 146 39.69 -3.50 21.85
CA VAL A 146 38.58 -4.43 21.63
C VAL A 146 37.27 -3.66 21.73
N ALA A 147 36.54 -3.59 20.62
CA ALA A 147 35.33 -2.79 20.53
C ALA A 147 34.29 -3.14 21.62
N GLY A 148 33.84 -2.12 22.35
CA GLY A 148 32.75 -2.24 23.31
C GLY A 148 31.38 -2.42 22.65
N ARG A 149 30.38 -2.78 23.46
CA ARG A 149 28.97 -2.79 23.06
C ARG A 149 28.46 -1.36 22.96
N GLN A 150 27.57 -1.11 21.99
CA GLN A 150 26.93 0.20 21.82
C GLN A 150 26.16 0.64 23.06
N ASP A 151 25.51 -0.30 23.74
CA ASP A 151 24.69 -0.08 24.92
C ASP A 151 25.21 -0.97 26.05
N ALA A 152 25.83 -0.35 27.05
CA ALA A 152 26.43 -1.01 28.20
C ALA A 152 25.79 -0.53 29.51
N VAL A 153 25.84 -1.40 30.52
CA VAL A 153 25.37 -1.09 31.87
C VAL A 153 26.41 -1.60 32.84
N PHE A 154 26.93 -0.69 33.67
CA PHE A 154 27.86 -1.02 34.74
C PHE A 154 27.08 -1.11 36.04
N PHE A 155 27.20 -2.24 36.75
CA PHE A 155 26.58 -2.40 38.04
C PHE A 155 27.22 -1.45 39.05
N ILE A 156 26.41 -0.70 39.81
CA ILE A 156 26.90 0.17 40.87
C ILE A 156 26.77 -0.58 42.19
N PRO A 157 27.89 -0.93 42.86
CA PRO A 157 27.83 -1.61 44.15
C PRO A 157 27.08 -0.78 45.20
N PRO A 158 26.32 -1.41 46.11
CA PRO A 158 25.70 -0.72 47.23
C PRO A 158 26.74 0.06 48.04
N GLY A 159 26.48 1.35 48.30
CA GLY A 159 27.39 2.24 49.02
C GLY A 159 28.51 2.87 48.18
N ALA A 160 28.67 2.50 46.91
CA ALA A 160 29.63 3.17 46.01
C ALA A 160 29.14 4.56 45.58
N LEU A 161 27.82 4.72 45.41
CA LEU A 161 27.16 6.00 45.12
C LEU A 161 26.80 6.70 46.44
N ARG A 162 27.25 7.96 46.59
CA ARG A 162 27.02 8.79 47.78
C ARG A 162 25.89 9.77 47.54
N THR A 163 25.17 10.18 48.58
CA THR A 163 24.27 11.34 48.49
C THR A 163 25.10 12.63 48.40
N GLY A 164 24.69 13.59 47.56
CA GLY A 164 25.48 14.78 47.27
C GLY A 164 26.48 14.55 46.14
N GLN A 165 27.69 15.12 46.25
CA GLN A 165 28.66 15.08 45.15
C GLN A 165 29.32 13.71 44.94
N ASN A 166 29.43 13.33 43.68
CA ASN A 166 30.12 12.15 43.20
C ASN A 166 30.95 12.49 41.97
N GLU A 167 31.98 11.68 41.74
CA GLU A 167 32.87 11.80 40.57
C GLU A 167 32.75 10.54 39.72
N LEU A 168 32.62 10.72 38.41
CA LEU A 168 32.75 9.66 37.41
C LEU A 168 33.92 9.97 36.48
N VAL A 169 34.77 8.95 36.30
CA VAL A 169 35.88 8.99 35.36
C VAL A 169 35.69 7.90 34.32
N PHE A 170 35.94 8.23 33.06
CA PHE A 170 35.91 7.31 31.95
C PHE A 170 37.21 7.34 31.17
N LEU A 171 37.67 6.16 30.75
CA LEU A 171 38.66 5.98 29.69
C LEU A 171 37.93 5.45 28.46
N MET A 172 38.05 6.13 27.32
CA MET A 172 37.30 5.74 26.12
C MET A 172 38.17 5.77 24.87
N SER A 173 37.89 4.86 23.93
CA SER A 173 38.47 4.86 22.59
C SER A 173 37.50 4.28 21.57
N GLY A 174 37.54 4.77 20.33
CA GLY A 174 36.65 4.35 19.25
C GLY A 174 37.33 4.28 17.89
N HIS A 175 38.20 3.30 17.67
CA HIS A 175 38.98 3.13 16.44
C HIS A 175 38.30 2.29 15.35
N HIS A 176 37.28 1.49 15.66
CA HIS A 176 36.58 0.60 14.70
C HIS A 176 35.37 1.27 14.02
N SER A 177 35.31 2.60 14.04
CA SER A 177 34.24 3.40 13.44
C SER A 177 34.31 3.37 11.91
N LEU A 178 33.21 3.02 11.23
CA LEU A 178 33.08 3.11 9.77
C LEU A 178 32.68 4.52 9.32
N ILE A 179 31.92 5.24 10.17
CA ILE A 179 31.36 6.56 9.87
C ILE A 179 31.55 7.48 11.07
N ARG A 180 32.05 8.69 10.85
CA ARG A 180 32.17 9.66 11.94
C ARG A 180 30.80 10.25 12.31
N LEU A 181 30.40 10.08 13.56
CA LEU A 181 29.18 10.69 14.12
C LEU A 181 29.51 12.06 14.71
N ALA A 182 28.58 13.01 14.59
CA ALA A 182 28.70 14.31 15.23
C ALA A 182 28.58 14.22 16.77
N HIS A 183 27.69 13.34 17.24
CA HIS A 183 27.46 13.09 18.66
C HIS A 183 27.52 11.57 18.90
N PRO A 184 28.68 11.02 19.29
CA PRO A 184 28.85 9.59 19.48
C PRO A 184 28.29 9.07 20.81
N LEU A 185 28.08 9.96 21.80
CA LEU A 185 27.36 9.67 23.03
C LEU A 185 25.85 9.86 22.82
N HIS A 186 25.06 8.85 23.16
CA HIS A 186 23.60 8.91 23.11
C HIS A 186 22.96 9.02 24.50
N VAL A 187 23.48 8.28 25.48
CA VAL A 187 22.93 8.24 26.84
C VAL A 187 24.06 7.98 27.84
N ALA A 188 24.14 8.80 28.88
CA ALA A 188 24.90 8.53 30.10
C ALA A 188 23.99 8.85 31.29
N GLY A 189 23.74 7.88 32.17
CA GLY A 189 22.87 8.11 33.32
C GLY A 189 22.75 6.94 34.28
N ILE A 190 22.36 7.23 35.52
CA ILE A 190 22.14 6.22 36.55
C ILE A 190 20.64 5.91 36.61
N ALA A 191 20.32 4.62 36.69
CA ALA A 191 18.94 4.12 36.77
C ALA A 191 18.93 2.70 37.37
N PRO A 192 17.76 2.14 37.74
CA PRO A 192 17.67 0.76 38.25
C PRO A 192 18.33 -0.26 37.31
N TYR A 193 19.27 -1.04 37.83
CA TYR A 193 20.06 -2.03 37.12
C TYR A 193 19.16 -3.04 36.42
N GLY A 194 19.46 -3.28 35.15
CA GLY A 194 18.72 -4.21 34.33
C GLY A 194 19.29 -4.25 32.91
N PRO A 195 18.88 -5.25 32.12
CA PRO A 195 19.36 -5.40 30.76
C PRO A 195 18.89 -4.20 29.89
N PRO A 196 19.80 -3.49 29.20
CA PRO A 196 19.45 -2.28 28.45
C PRO A 196 18.40 -2.54 27.35
N ARG A 197 18.46 -3.74 26.74
CA ARG A 197 17.48 -4.23 25.75
C ARG A 197 16.02 -4.18 26.21
N PHE A 198 15.74 -4.47 27.49
CA PHE A 198 14.36 -4.56 27.98
C PHE A 198 13.68 -3.19 27.96
N ARG A 199 14.44 -2.13 28.24
CA ARG A 199 13.93 -0.76 28.19
C ARG A 199 13.74 -0.25 26.77
N MET A 200 14.57 -0.71 25.84
CA MET A 200 14.43 -0.36 24.42
C MET A 200 13.21 -1.07 23.82
N ILE A 201 13.08 -2.38 24.03
CA ILE A 201 11.96 -3.14 23.47
C ILE A 201 10.62 -2.74 24.08
N SER A 202 10.57 -2.31 25.35
CA SER A 202 9.34 -1.80 25.96
C SER A 202 8.85 -0.50 25.32
N LYS A 203 9.74 0.28 24.68
CA LYS A 203 9.35 1.39 23.81
C LYS A 203 8.85 0.84 22.46
N TYR A 204 9.63 0.01 21.77
CA TYR A 204 9.33 -0.36 20.38
C TYR A 204 8.33 -1.49 20.16
N TRP A 205 7.94 -2.30 21.16
CA TRP A 205 7.15 -3.52 20.92
C TRP A 205 5.82 -3.25 20.20
N LEU A 206 5.17 -2.12 20.45
CA LEU A 206 3.90 -1.78 19.79
C LEU A 206 4.10 -1.50 18.29
N SER A 207 5.26 -0.97 17.90
CA SER A 207 5.60 -0.77 16.48
C SER A 207 5.74 -2.09 15.72
N LEU A 208 6.08 -3.20 16.38
CA LEU A 208 6.13 -4.53 15.73
C LEU A 208 4.77 -4.98 15.19
N LEU A 209 3.65 -4.46 15.71
CA LEU A 209 2.33 -4.71 15.11
C LEU A 209 2.24 -4.18 13.67
N THR A 210 2.91 -3.06 13.38
CA THR A 210 2.95 -2.49 12.04
C THR A 210 3.77 -3.33 11.07
N PHE A 211 4.73 -4.14 11.56
CA PHE A 211 5.47 -5.09 10.73
C PHE A 211 4.55 -6.09 10.03
N GLY A 212 3.54 -6.61 10.75
CA GLY A 212 2.53 -7.51 10.18
C GLY A 212 1.76 -6.86 9.04
N LEU A 213 1.44 -5.56 9.15
CA LEU A 213 0.78 -4.81 8.08
C LEU A 213 1.71 -4.63 6.86
N PHE A 214 2.99 -4.32 7.08
CA PHE A 214 3.96 -4.20 6.00
C PHE A 214 4.17 -5.53 5.27
N LEU A 215 4.24 -6.64 6.02
CA LEU A 215 4.32 -7.97 5.45
C LEU A 215 3.06 -8.31 4.63
N ALA A 216 1.87 -8.04 5.18
CA ALA A 216 0.62 -8.25 4.46
C ALA A 216 0.55 -7.38 3.18
N GLY A 217 0.99 -6.13 3.25
CA GLY A 217 1.12 -5.25 2.10
C GLY A 217 2.04 -5.80 1.03
N PHE A 218 3.25 -6.23 1.40
CA PHE A 218 4.19 -6.87 0.48
C PHE A 218 3.59 -8.10 -0.21
N LEU A 219 2.97 -9.02 0.55
CA LEU A 219 2.35 -10.22 -0.01
C LEU A 219 1.18 -9.88 -0.93
N TYR A 220 0.33 -8.95 -0.53
CA TYR A 220 -0.80 -8.49 -1.33
C TYR A 220 -0.33 -7.89 -2.66
N PHE A 221 0.49 -6.84 -2.67
CA PHE A 221 0.92 -6.22 -3.92
C PHE A 221 1.88 -7.09 -4.73
N GLY A 222 2.69 -7.93 -4.07
CA GLY A 222 3.51 -8.93 -4.72
C GLY A 222 2.66 -9.93 -5.51
N SER A 223 1.57 -10.42 -4.93
CA SER A 223 0.63 -11.32 -5.62
C SER A 223 -0.04 -10.63 -6.82
N PHE A 224 -0.49 -9.38 -6.67
CA PHE A 224 -1.09 -8.60 -7.77
C PHE A 224 -0.10 -8.35 -8.91
N ALA A 225 1.16 -8.04 -8.58
CA ALA A 225 2.21 -7.89 -9.57
C ALA A 225 2.49 -9.21 -10.33
N ALA A 226 2.48 -10.35 -9.62
CA ALA A 226 2.67 -11.67 -10.21
C ALA A 226 1.52 -12.07 -11.16
N LEU A 227 0.29 -11.66 -10.85
CA LEU A 227 -0.89 -11.85 -11.69
C LEU A 227 -0.95 -10.89 -12.90
N GLY A 228 0.04 -10.00 -13.07
CA GLY A 228 0.13 -9.08 -14.20
C GLY A 228 -0.82 -7.87 -14.13
N GLN A 229 -1.51 -7.68 -13.01
CA GLN A 229 -2.47 -6.60 -12.81
C GLN A 229 -1.76 -5.34 -12.30
N ASP A 230 -1.72 -4.29 -13.13
CA ASP A 230 -0.98 -3.05 -12.85
C ASP A 230 0.43 -3.34 -12.30
N ARG A 231 1.18 -4.19 -13.01
CA ARG A 231 2.43 -4.81 -12.53
C ARG A 231 3.40 -3.79 -11.92
N LEU A 232 3.61 -2.64 -12.60
CA LEU A 232 4.53 -1.62 -12.12
C LEU A 232 4.01 -0.93 -10.84
N GLY A 233 2.74 -0.53 -10.81
CA GLY A 233 2.14 0.13 -9.62
C GLY A 233 2.16 -0.77 -8.39
N SER A 234 1.83 -2.05 -8.58
CA SER A 234 1.88 -3.07 -7.54
C SER A 234 3.31 -3.34 -7.06
N LEU A 235 4.30 -3.44 -7.96
CA LEU A 235 5.70 -3.60 -7.57
C LEU A 235 6.22 -2.42 -6.75
N ILE A 236 5.84 -1.19 -7.09
CA ILE A 236 6.26 0.01 -6.34
C ILE A 236 5.73 -0.05 -4.90
N LEU A 237 4.46 -0.43 -4.69
CA LEU A 237 3.88 -0.50 -3.35
C LEU A 237 4.38 -1.72 -2.55
N ALA A 238 4.67 -2.84 -3.21
CA ALA A 238 5.37 -3.95 -2.60
C ALA A 238 6.76 -3.52 -2.11
N ALA A 239 7.52 -2.79 -2.94
CA ALA A 239 8.82 -2.25 -2.57
C ALA A 239 8.72 -1.23 -1.43
N ALA A 240 7.69 -0.36 -1.43
CA ALA A 240 7.44 0.56 -0.32
C ALA A 240 7.18 -0.19 1.00
N SER A 241 6.42 -1.29 0.93
CA SER A 241 6.13 -2.12 2.12
C SER A 241 7.39 -2.81 2.65
N VAL A 242 8.25 -3.32 1.75
CA VAL A 242 9.55 -3.90 2.12
C VAL A 242 10.47 -2.83 2.72
N ALA A 243 10.50 -1.63 2.14
CA ALA A 243 11.30 -0.53 2.67
C ALA A 243 10.84 -0.14 4.08
N ALA A 244 9.53 0.04 4.29
CA ALA A 244 8.97 0.34 5.61
C ALA A 244 9.27 -0.77 6.64
N GLY A 245 9.09 -2.04 6.26
CA GLY A 245 9.41 -3.19 7.11
C GLY A 245 10.90 -3.32 7.42
N GLY A 246 11.77 -3.10 6.43
CA GLY A 246 13.22 -3.12 6.58
C GLY A 246 13.72 -2.00 7.49
N GLN A 247 13.14 -0.80 7.37
CA GLN A 247 13.43 0.31 8.27
C GLN A 247 13.02 -0.02 9.72
N LEU A 248 11.85 -0.62 9.91
CA LEU A 248 11.36 -1.04 11.23
C LEU A 248 12.26 -2.11 11.87
N LEU A 249 12.60 -3.15 11.11
CA LEU A 249 13.49 -4.21 11.60
C LEU A 249 14.88 -3.66 11.93
N SER A 250 15.37 -2.72 11.12
CA SER A 250 16.63 -2.04 11.39
C SER A 250 16.55 -1.28 12.70
N GLU A 251 15.50 -0.49 12.96
CA GLU A 251 15.35 0.26 14.21
C GLU A 251 15.23 -0.65 15.43
N VAL A 252 14.35 -1.65 15.36
CA VAL A 252 14.09 -2.58 16.46
C VAL A 252 15.29 -3.49 16.77
N SER A 253 16.23 -3.66 15.83
CA SER A 253 17.43 -4.49 16.03
C SER A 253 18.24 -4.12 17.28
N ARG A 254 18.27 -2.83 17.67
CA ARG A 254 18.91 -2.35 18.91
C ARG A 254 18.28 -2.91 20.18
N GLY A 255 16.96 -3.10 20.18
CA GLY A 255 16.23 -3.72 21.29
C GLY A 255 16.28 -5.26 21.30
N LEU A 256 16.58 -5.89 20.16
CA LEU A 256 16.59 -7.35 20.02
C LEU A 256 17.95 -7.97 20.35
N TRP A 257 19.04 -7.32 19.94
CA TRP A 257 20.38 -7.89 20.05
C TRP A 257 21.40 -6.84 20.49
N SER A 258 22.26 -7.22 21.45
CA SER A 258 23.40 -6.39 21.86
C SER A 258 24.56 -6.63 20.91
N TYR A 259 24.95 -5.58 20.19
CA TYR A 259 26.05 -5.61 19.22
C TYR A 259 27.21 -4.67 19.63
N PRO A 260 28.43 -4.91 19.12
CA PRO A 260 29.55 -3.99 19.24
C PRO A 260 29.29 -2.66 18.53
N TYR A 261 29.83 -1.56 19.03
CA TYR A 261 29.48 -0.21 18.56
C TYR A 261 29.68 0.01 17.06
N TRP A 262 30.59 -0.68 16.38
CA TRP A 262 30.80 -0.49 14.93
C TRP A 262 29.57 -0.94 14.10
N PHE A 263 28.76 -1.86 14.63
CA PHE A 263 27.51 -2.29 13.99
C PHE A 263 26.42 -1.20 14.03
N GLN A 264 26.57 -0.20 14.91
CA GLN A 264 25.75 1.01 14.93
C GLN A 264 25.76 1.69 13.56
N ASP A 265 26.92 1.76 12.90
CA ASP A 265 27.06 2.43 11.61
C ASP A 265 26.29 1.71 10.51
N VAL A 266 26.34 0.38 10.51
CA VAL A 266 25.58 -0.46 9.59
C VAL A 266 24.09 -0.22 9.78
N ARG A 267 23.60 -0.19 11.03
CA ARG A 267 22.18 0.10 11.32
C ARG A 267 21.77 1.48 10.79
N LEU A 268 22.59 2.52 11.05
CA LEU A 268 22.29 3.88 10.61
C LEU A 268 22.24 4.02 9.08
N VAL A 269 23.14 3.34 8.37
CA VAL A 269 23.11 3.28 6.89
C VAL A 269 21.88 2.55 6.38
N LEU A 270 21.50 1.42 7.00
CA LEU A 270 20.30 0.67 6.63
C LEU A 270 19.03 1.50 6.86
N LEU A 271 18.93 2.21 7.99
CA LEU A 271 17.82 3.12 8.29
C LEU A 271 17.67 4.18 7.19
N LEU A 272 18.77 4.85 6.84
CA LEU A 272 18.78 5.86 5.79
C LEU A 272 18.42 5.27 4.40
N PHE A 273 18.96 4.10 4.07
CA PHE A 273 18.68 3.42 2.81
C PHE A 273 17.21 3.06 2.67
N PHE A 274 16.61 2.44 3.68
CA PHE A 274 15.21 2.06 3.66
C PHE A 274 14.28 3.28 3.69
N ALA A 275 14.61 4.31 4.48
CA ALA A 275 13.89 5.58 4.51
C ALA A 275 13.87 6.27 3.13
N GLY A 276 15.03 6.39 2.48
CA GLY A 276 15.14 6.93 1.14
C GLY A 276 14.39 6.08 0.10
N SER A 277 14.49 4.76 0.19
CA SER A 277 13.77 3.83 -0.69
C SER A 277 12.25 3.98 -0.54
N PHE A 278 11.75 4.13 0.68
CA PHE A 278 10.34 4.38 0.96
C PHE A 278 9.88 5.71 0.36
N GLY A 279 10.61 6.80 0.61
CA GLY A 279 10.30 8.11 0.05
C GLY A 279 10.27 8.09 -1.49
N LEU A 280 11.28 7.50 -2.11
CA LEU A 280 11.34 7.36 -3.57
C LEU A 280 10.22 6.49 -4.13
N ALA A 281 9.79 5.46 -3.40
CA ALA A 281 8.63 4.66 -3.78
C ALA A 281 7.33 5.47 -3.76
N MET A 282 7.14 6.37 -2.79
CA MET A 282 5.98 7.29 -2.76
C MET A 282 5.98 8.26 -3.95
N LEU A 283 7.15 8.80 -4.30
CA LEU A 283 7.33 9.64 -5.47
C LEU A 283 7.02 8.88 -6.76
N ALA A 284 7.58 7.67 -6.91
CA ALA A 284 7.36 6.81 -8.06
C ALA A 284 5.89 6.37 -8.20
N HIS A 285 5.23 6.02 -7.08
CA HIS A 285 3.82 5.66 -7.05
C HIS A 285 2.96 6.80 -7.60
N THR A 286 3.20 8.02 -7.13
CA THR A 286 2.46 9.21 -7.57
C THR A 286 2.72 9.52 -9.04
N ALA A 287 3.97 9.39 -9.49
CA ALA A 287 4.35 9.62 -10.89
C ALA A 287 3.78 8.57 -11.86
N HIS A 288 3.62 7.32 -11.41
CA HIS A 288 2.94 6.26 -12.15
C HIS A 288 1.44 6.52 -12.22
N ARG A 289 0.85 6.99 -11.12
CA ARG A 289 -0.60 7.17 -10.99
C ARG A 289 -1.12 8.40 -11.74
N PHE A 290 -0.40 9.52 -11.74
CA PHE A 290 -0.87 10.79 -12.28
C PHE A 290 -0.05 11.32 -13.45
N ALA A 291 -0.74 11.70 -14.52
CA ALA A 291 -0.13 12.31 -15.70
C ALA A 291 0.06 13.83 -15.52
N VAL A 292 1.24 14.22 -15.05
CA VAL A 292 1.63 15.63 -14.82
C VAL A 292 2.65 16.12 -15.87
N PRO A 293 2.64 17.42 -16.23
CA PRO A 293 3.59 17.95 -17.20
C PRO A 293 4.98 17.96 -16.57
N ARG A 294 6.03 17.80 -17.38
CA ARG A 294 7.42 17.83 -16.90
C ARG A 294 7.73 16.84 -15.76
N ARG A 295 6.97 15.73 -15.62
CA ARG A 295 7.16 14.73 -14.56
C ARG A 295 8.60 14.27 -14.38
N GLY A 296 9.34 14.07 -15.48
CA GLY A 296 10.74 13.64 -15.43
C GLY A 296 11.65 14.66 -14.74
N TRP A 297 11.43 15.95 -14.98
CA TRP A 297 12.17 17.03 -14.33
C TRP A 297 11.83 17.15 -12.85
N ILE A 298 10.56 16.95 -12.48
CA ILE A 298 10.14 16.96 -11.07
C ILE A 298 10.79 15.80 -10.32
N ILE A 299 10.77 14.59 -10.90
CA ILE A 299 11.41 13.42 -10.31
C ILE A 299 12.92 13.64 -10.17
N ALA A 300 13.59 14.03 -11.26
CA ALA A 300 15.03 14.27 -11.25
C ALA A 300 15.42 15.36 -10.24
N GLY A 301 14.70 16.50 -10.23
CA GLY A 301 14.92 17.57 -9.27
C GLY A 301 14.70 17.14 -7.82
N THR A 302 13.66 16.34 -7.56
CA THR A 302 13.38 15.81 -6.21
C THR A 302 14.47 14.83 -5.76
N VAL A 303 14.91 13.93 -6.64
CA VAL A 303 16.00 12.98 -6.35
C VAL A 303 17.31 13.72 -6.06
N VAL A 304 17.69 14.68 -6.92
CA VAL A 304 18.89 15.49 -6.73
C VAL A 304 18.80 16.29 -5.42
N LEU A 305 17.67 16.93 -5.16
CA LEU A 305 17.45 17.66 -3.91
C LEU A 305 17.55 16.74 -2.69
N THR A 306 16.98 15.55 -2.76
CA THR A 306 17.06 14.55 -1.66
C THR A 306 18.51 14.16 -1.40
N LEU A 307 19.29 13.89 -2.45
CA LEU A 307 20.72 13.57 -2.31
C LEU A 307 21.51 14.74 -1.72
N LEU A 308 21.29 15.96 -2.19
CA LEU A 308 21.93 17.17 -1.64
C LEU A 308 21.58 17.35 -0.15
N MET A 309 20.31 17.21 0.21
CA MET A 309 19.85 17.30 1.60
C MET A 309 20.51 16.23 2.49
N ILE A 310 20.63 14.99 2.01
CA ILE A 310 21.31 13.91 2.73
C ILE A 310 22.82 14.20 2.88
N ILE A 311 23.48 14.76 1.87
CA ILE A 311 24.92 15.07 1.92
C ILE A 311 25.19 16.16 2.97
N TYR A 312 24.43 17.26 2.93
CA TYR A 312 24.68 18.44 3.78
C TYR A 312 24.06 18.38 5.17
N ALA A 313 23.05 17.54 5.41
CA ALA A 313 22.46 17.44 6.74
C ALA A 313 23.43 16.80 7.74
N GLY A 314 23.63 17.43 8.89
CA GLY A 314 24.30 16.83 10.04
C GLY A 314 23.41 15.82 10.76
N GLY A 315 24.00 14.72 11.25
CA GLY A 315 23.31 13.67 12.00
C GLY A 315 22.45 12.73 11.13
N PHE A 316 22.40 11.45 11.51
CA PHE A 316 21.65 10.44 10.74
C PHE A 316 20.13 10.58 10.87
N ASP A 317 19.66 11.03 12.02
CA ASP A 317 18.24 11.31 12.30
C ASP A 317 17.67 12.30 11.30
N ARG A 318 18.36 13.45 11.14
CA ARG A 318 17.96 14.49 10.18
C ARG A 318 18.08 13.99 8.74
N LYS A 319 19.15 13.27 8.39
CA LYS A 319 19.31 12.67 7.05
C LYS A 319 18.15 11.74 6.72
N THR A 320 17.77 10.86 7.65
CA THR A 320 16.67 9.88 7.50
C THR A 320 15.34 10.59 7.33
N MET A 321 15.06 11.60 8.15
CA MET A 321 13.86 12.43 8.03
C MET A 321 13.78 13.11 6.65
N LEU A 322 14.86 13.75 6.20
CA LEU A 322 14.92 14.44 4.90
C LEU A 322 14.81 13.47 3.71
N ALA A 323 15.35 12.26 3.84
CA ALA A 323 15.27 11.19 2.83
C ALA A 323 13.82 10.74 2.57
N ILE A 324 12.93 10.84 3.57
CA ILE A 324 11.50 10.54 3.43
C ILE A 324 10.73 11.79 3.01
N MET A 325 10.95 12.92 3.70
CA MET A 325 10.17 14.13 3.49
C MET A 325 10.33 14.71 2.09
N THR A 326 11.56 14.74 1.56
CA THR A 326 11.83 15.42 0.28
C THR A 326 11.11 14.72 -0.88
N PRO A 327 11.20 13.37 -1.04
CA PRO A 327 10.38 12.66 -2.02
C PRO A 327 8.88 12.76 -1.79
N CYS A 328 8.40 12.72 -0.53
CA CYS A 328 6.99 12.89 -0.21
C CYS A 328 6.48 14.30 -0.56
N LEU A 329 7.31 15.34 -0.43
CA LEU A 329 6.98 16.69 -0.87
C LEU A 329 6.91 16.75 -2.40
N GLY A 330 7.85 16.14 -3.12
CA GLY A 330 7.77 16.01 -4.58
C GLY A 330 6.51 15.26 -5.03
N ALA A 331 6.12 14.20 -4.31
CA ALA A 331 4.87 13.49 -4.52
C ALA A 331 3.65 14.39 -4.27
N ALA A 332 3.63 15.15 -3.17
CA ALA A 332 2.59 16.12 -2.88
C ALA A 332 2.47 17.19 -3.98
N VAL A 333 3.58 17.72 -4.49
CA VAL A 333 3.59 18.68 -5.61
C VAL A 333 2.95 18.07 -6.86
N MET A 334 3.34 16.84 -7.25
CA MET A 334 2.73 16.17 -8.41
C MET A 334 1.24 15.89 -8.20
N ALA A 335 0.85 15.39 -7.03
CA ALA A 335 -0.56 15.18 -6.68
C ALA A 335 -1.34 16.51 -6.71
N GLY A 336 -0.76 17.60 -6.23
CA GLY A 336 -1.33 18.95 -6.28
C GLY A 336 -1.55 19.43 -7.71
N MET A 337 -0.55 19.29 -8.58
CA MET A 337 -0.68 19.64 -10.00
C MET A 337 -1.78 18.85 -10.71
N ALA A 338 -1.93 17.57 -10.39
CA ALA A 338 -3.02 16.73 -10.92
C ALA A 338 -4.38 17.15 -10.34
N ALA A 339 -4.45 17.48 -9.05
CA ALA A 339 -5.65 17.97 -8.39
C ALA A 339 -6.14 19.30 -8.97
N PHE A 340 -5.23 20.25 -9.24
CA PHE A 340 -5.54 21.52 -9.90
C PHE A 340 -6.12 21.35 -11.32
N ARG A 341 -5.77 20.25 -12.01
CA ARG A 341 -6.35 19.89 -13.31
C ARG A 341 -7.71 19.20 -13.24
N GLY A 342 -8.27 19.06 -12.03
CA GLY A 342 -9.61 18.53 -11.81
C GLY A 342 -9.64 17.04 -11.45
N ASP A 343 -8.50 16.37 -11.29
CA ASP A 343 -8.47 14.98 -10.83
C ASP A 343 -8.90 14.92 -9.35
N ARG A 344 -9.99 14.20 -9.07
CA ARG A 344 -10.53 14.06 -7.71
C ARG A 344 -9.68 13.12 -6.87
N GLU A 345 -9.15 12.05 -7.45
CA GLU A 345 -8.31 11.07 -6.76
C GLU A 345 -6.99 11.70 -6.29
N ALA A 346 -6.46 12.61 -7.10
CA ALA A 346 -5.26 13.37 -6.78
C ALA A 346 -5.41 14.25 -5.52
N ARG A 347 -6.62 14.74 -5.22
CA ARG A 347 -6.89 15.53 -4.01
C ARG A 347 -6.70 14.71 -2.74
N TYR A 348 -7.09 13.44 -2.77
CA TYR A 348 -6.93 12.57 -1.61
C TYR A 348 -5.46 12.17 -1.40
N HIS A 349 -4.70 11.94 -2.48
CA HIS A 349 -3.26 11.71 -2.38
C HIS A 349 -2.54 12.95 -1.85
N LEU A 350 -2.88 14.15 -2.36
CA LEU A 350 -2.37 15.42 -1.84
C LEU A 350 -2.68 15.56 -0.34
N ALA A 351 -3.93 15.35 0.07
CA ALA A 351 -4.33 15.45 1.47
C ALA A 351 -3.57 14.45 2.36
N ALA A 352 -3.37 13.20 1.89
CA ALA A 352 -2.60 12.19 2.60
C ALA A 352 -1.14 12.60 2.76
N PHE A 353 -0.47 13.06 1.69
CA PHE A 353 0.92 13.50 1.77
C PHE A 353 1.08 14.78 2.61
N LEU A 354 0.18 15.75 2.51
CA LEU A 354 0.22 16.95 3.36
C LEU A 354 0.01 16.60 4.83
N SER A 355 -0.94 15.71 5.13
CA SER A 355 -1.17 15.24 6.51
C SER A 355 0.07 14.52 7.05
N PHE A 356 0.66 13.64 6.24
CA PHE A 356 1.92 12.97 6.56
C PHE A 356 3.04 13.98 6.86
N LEU A 357 3.28 14.92 5.95
CA LEU A 357 4.32 15.96 6.08
C LEU A 357 4.11 16.87 7.28
N VAL A 358 2.87 17.31 7.56
CA VAL A 358 2.55 18.13 8.74
C VAL A 358 2.83 17.36 10.02
N LEU A 359 2.43 16.08 10.10
CA LEU A 359 2.69 15.26 11.27
C LEU A 359 4.19 15.07 11.52
N VAL A 360 4.99 14.93 10.46
CA VAL A 360 6.46 14.89 10.57
C VAL A 360 7.01 16.16 11.20
N VAL A 361 6.56 17.33 10.74
CA VAL A 361 7.08 18.63 11.16
C VAL A 361 6.62 19.02 12.57
N VAL A 362 5.37 18.71 12.93
CA VAL A 362 4.78 19.10 14.22
C VAL A 362 5.29 18.20 15.36
N ALA A 363 5.70 16.98 15.07
CA ALA A 363 6.10 16.00 16.07
C ALA A 363 7.47 15.36 15.77
N PRO A 364 8.56 16.14 15.59
CA PRO A 364 9.85 15.62 15.12
C PRO A 364 10.47 14.62 16.10
N PHE A 365 10.30 14.83 17.41
CA PHE A 365 10.77 13.92 18.46
C PHE A 365 9.97 12.61 18.55
N ILE A 366 8.77 12.57 17.98
CA ILE A 366 7.91 11.36 17.91
C ILE A 366 8.09 10.65 16.56
N PHE A 367 8.53 11.39 15.54
CA PHE A 367 8.62 10.95 14.14
C PHE A 367 9.85 10.07 13.82
N LEU A 368 10.89 10.03 14.62
CA LEU A 368 11.97 9.04 14.41
C LEU A 368 11.83 7.81 15.32
N ASP A 369 10.76 7.78 16.11
CA ASP A 369 10.41 6.71 17.04
C ASP A 369 9.13 5.97 16.58
N ILE A 370 8.44 5.29 17.50
CA ILE A 370 7.26 4.43 17.29
C ILE A 370 6.18 5.08 16.40
N GLY A 371 5.93 6.39 16.56
CA GLY A 371 4.85 7.12 15.87
C GLY A 371 4.95 7.09 14.34
N PHE A 372 6.18 7.04 13.83
CA PHE A 372 6.45 6.98 12.39
C PHE A 372 5.89 5.75 11.72
N TYR A 373 6.12 4.58 12.31
CA TYR A 373 5.72 3.33 11.68
C TYR A 373 4.20 3.20 11.62
N PHE A 374 3.49 3.75 12.61
CA PHE A 374 2.03 3.87 12.56
C PHE A 374 1.55 4.84 11.49
N LEU A 375 2.25 5.95 11.29
CA LEU A 375 1.92 6.91 10.24
C LEU A 375 2.17 6.31 8.84
N VAL A 376 3.29 5.62 8.64
CA VAL A 376 3.61 4.89 7.41
C VAL A 376 2.60 3.78 7.17
N ALA A 377 2.24 3.02 8.19
CA ALA A 377 1.18 2.01 8.15
C ALA A 377 -0.16 2.61 7.73
N GLY A 378 -0.54 3.76 8.30
CA GLY A 378 -1.75 4.48 7.93
C GLY A 378 -1.73 5.00 6.49
N LEU A 379 -0.61 5.58 6.05
CA LEU A 379 -0.42 6.06 4.67
C LEU A 379 -0.48 4.90 3.67
N LEU A 380 0.26 3.81 3.90
CA LEU A 380 0.21 2.63 3.06
C LEU A 380 -1.19 2.01 3.06
N GLY A 381 -1.80 1.81 4.23
CA GLY A 381 -3.16 1.30 4.35
C GLY A 381 -4.19 2.14 3.59
N PHE A 382 -4.05 3.47 3.61
CA PHE A 382 -4.86 4.38 2.80
C PHE A 382 -4.65 4.14 1.30
N LEU A 383 -3.40 4.13 0.83
CA LEU A 383 -3.08 3.88 -0.58
C LEU A 383 -3.56 2.49 -1.03
N PHE A 384 -3.51 1.49 -0.14
CA PHE A 384 -3.99 0.15 -0.39
C PHE A 384 -5.51 0.14 -0.60
N LEU A 385 -6.25 0.83 0.26
CA LEU A 385 -7.71 0.95 0.13
C LEU A 385 -8.11 1.66 -1.16
N VAL A 386 -7.37 2.71 -1.55
CA VAL A 386 -7.61 3.43 -2.81
C VAL A 386 -7.34 2.52 -4.00
N GLN A 387 -6.22 1.79 -4.02
CA GLN A 387 -5.89 0.90 -5.13
C GLN A 387 -6.81 -0.32 -5.21
N ALA A 388 -7.15 -0.93 -4.07
CA ALA A 388 -8.07 -2.06 -4.01
C ALA A 388 -9.46 -1.69 -4.53
N ARG A 389 -9.95 -0.48 -4.23
CA ARG A 389 -11.21 0.02 -4.79
C ARG A 389 -11.12 0.30 -6.28
N ALA A 390 -10.06 0.95 -6.73
CA ALA A 390 -9.83 1.19 -8.15
C ALA A 390 -9.80 -0.13 -8.93
N TYR A 391 -9.16 -1.15 -8.38
CA TYR A 391 -9.14 -2.48 -8.97
C TYR A 391 -10.53 -3.15 -8.99
N ARG A 392 -11.26 -3.16 -7.86
CA ARG A 392 -12.62 -3.70 -7.81
C ARG A 392 -13.54 -3.07 -8.87
N ALA A 393 -13.44 -1.76 -9.08
CA ALA A 393 -14.20 -1.07 -10.10
C ALA A 393 -13.89 -1.60 -11.51
N ILE A 394 -12.60 -1.79 -11.83
CA ILE A 394 -12.16 -2.33 -13.12
C ILE A 394 -12.62 -3.79 -13.31
N SER A 395 -12.50 -4.62 -12.27
CA SER A 395 -12.93 -6.02 -12.34
C SER A 395 -14.44 -6.17 -12.59
N LEU A 396 -15.25 -5.32 -11.95
CA LEU A 396 -16.70 -5.34 -12.17
C LEU A 396 -17.06 -4.95 -13.61
N GLU A 397 -16.39 -3.95 -14.18
CA GLU A 397 -16.61 -3.52 -15.56
C GLU A 397 -16.20 -4.61 -16.57
N GLN A 398 -15.09 -5.31 -16.31
CA GLN A 398 -14.68 -6.46 -17.12
C GLN A 398 -15.71 -7.58 -17.06
N GLN A 399 -16.20 -7.92 -15.87
CA GLN A 399 -17.25 -8.94 -15.70
C GLN A 399 -18.55 -8.54 -16.42
N GLU A 400 -18.95 -7.27 -16.38
CA GLU A 400 -20.11 -6.80 -17.12
C GLU A 400 -19.90 -6.88 -18.64
N THR A 401 -18.72 -6.53 -19.12
CA THR A 401 -18.37 -6.58 -20.54
C THR A 401 -18.37 -8.02 -21.05
N GLU A 402 -17.80 -8.96 -20.28
CA GLU A 402 -17.83 -10.39 -20.59
C GLU A 402 -19.26 -10.94 -20.59
N ARG A 403 -20.08 -10.57 -19.59
CA ARG A 403 -21.51 -10.94 -19.56
C ARG A 403 -22.27 -10.41 -20.77
N ARG A 404 -22.02 -9.18 -21.20
CA ARG A 404 -22.63 -8.60 -22.41
C ARG A 404 -22.19 -9.34 -23.66
N ARG A 405 -20.90 -9.66 -23.78
CA ARG A 405 -20.36 -10.46 -24.90
C ARG A 405 -21.03 -11.83 -24.96
N HIS A 406 -21.09 -12.55 -23.84
CA HIS A 406 -21.71 -13.87 -23.78
C HIS A 406 -23.20 -13.82 -24.16
N LYS A 407 -23.95 -12.82 -23.68
CA LYS A 407 -25.36 -12.62 -24.07
C LYS A 407 -25.51 -12.33 -25.56
N LEU A 408 -24.64 -11.51 -26.14
CA LEU A 408 -24.66 -11.20 -27.57
C LEU A 408 -24.32 -12.46 -28.40
N GLU A 409 -23.31 -13.23 -28.00
CA GLU A 409 -22.95 -14.50 -28.65
C GLU A 409 -24.09 -15.52 -28.58
N GLN A 410 -24.80 -15.59 -27.44
CA GLN A 410 -25.99 -16.45 -27.32
C GLN A 410 -27.12 -16.00 -28.24
N ALA A 411 -27.46 -14.70 -28.24
CA ALA A 411 -28.51 -14.17 -29.10
C ALA A 411 -28.18 -14.32 -30.60
N LEU A 412 -26.91 -14.18 -30.99
CA LEU A 412 -26.46 -14.43 -32.37
C LEU A 412 -26.59 -15.91 -32.74
N LYS A 413 -26.18 -16.83 -31.85
CA LYS A 413 -26.34 -18.28 -32.08
C LYS A 413 -27.81 -18.69 -32.20
N GLU A 414 -28.67 -18.17 -31.34
CA GLU A 414 -30.12 -18.41 -31.41
C GLU A 414 -30.68 -17.94 -32.75
N ARG A 415 -30.33 -16.72 -33.17
CA ARG A 415 -30.74 -16.17 -34.46
C ARG A 415 -30.22 -16.99 -35.65
N GLU A 416 -28.95 -17.40 -35.64
CA GLU A 416 -28.38 -18.26 -36.68
C GLU A 416 -29.08 -19.61 -36.74
N GLN A 417 -29.42 -20.22 -35.61
CA GLN A 417 -30.18 -21.47 -35.56
C GLN A 417 -31.58 -21.30 -36.14
N THR A 418 -32.27 -20.20 -35.84
CA THR A 418 -33.57 -19.87 -36.41
C THR A 418 -33.49 -19.64 -37.93
N GLU A 419 -32.47 -18.90 -38.40
CA GLU A 419 -32.26 -18.64 -39.84
C GLU A 419 -31.81 -19.88 -40.63
N ALA A 420 -31.10 -20.82 -39.99
CA ALA A 420 -30.62 -22.05 -40.61
C ALA A 420 -31.63 -23.21 -40.59
N ALA A 421 -32.74 -23.08 -39.86
CA ALA A 421 -33.80 -24.08 -39.86
C ALA A 421 -34.38 -24.23 -41.28
N SER A 422 -34.40 -25.45 -41.80
CA SER A 422 -34.80 -25.73 -43.18
C SER A 422 -35.68 -26.96 -43.24
N ILE A 423 -36.76 -26.90 -44.01
CA ILE A 423 -37.74 -27.97 -44.18
C ILE A 423 -37.52 -28.64 -45.52
N THR A 424 -37.65 -29.96 -45.55
CA THR A 424 -37.54 -30.75 -46.78
C THR A 424 -38.92 -30.94 -47.38
N ILE A 425 -39.22 -30.17 -48.43
CA ILE A 425 -40.46 -30.26 -49.18
C ILE A 425 -40.37 -31.43 -50.16
N ARG A 426 -41.36 -32.32 -50.10
CA ARG A 426 -41.55 -33.46 -51.00
C ARG A 426 -42.71 -33.19 -51.94
N SER A 427 -42.47 -33.19 -53.25
CA SER A 427 -43.49 -32.95 -54.29
C SER A 427 -43.18 -33.74 -55.56
N ASN A 428 -44.14 -34.50 -56.11
CA ASN A 428 -44.03 -35.21 -57.39
C ASN A 428 -42.70 -35.97 -57.62
N GLY A 429 -42.23 -36.70 -56.60
CA GLY A 429 -41.00 -37.49 -56.66
C GLY A 429 -39.69 -36.69 -56.52
N ARG A 430 -39.76 -35.37 -56.28
CA ARG A 430 -38.62 -34.49 -56.01
C ARG A 430 -38.59 -34.08 -54.54
N MET A 431 -37.38 -33.97 -53.99
CA MET A 431 -37.14 -33.40 -52.65
C MET A 431 -36.38 -32.09 -52.80
N GLN A 432 -36.92 -31.02 -52.23
CA GLN A 432 -36.31 -29.70 -52.23
C GLN A 432 -36.23 -29.17 -50.80
N LYS A 433 -35.07 -28.61 -50.44
CA LYS A 433 -34.85 -28.02 -49.11
C LYS A 433 -35.15 -26.53 -49.18
N VAL A 434 -36.05 -26.04 -48.32
CA VAL A 434 -36.44 -24.62 -48.24
C VAL A 434 -36.15 -24.09 -46.84
N LYS A 435 -35.63 -22.87 -46.73
CA LYS A 435 -35.38 -22.25 -45.41
C LYS A 435 -36.71 -21.92 -44.76
N ALA A 436 -36.85 -22.18 -43.47
CA ALA A 436 -38.06 -21.86 -42.73
C ALA A 436 -38.38 -20.35 -42.78
N ALA A 437 -37.36 -19.49 -42.85
CA ALA A 437 -37.52 -18.04 -43.02
C ALA A 437 -38.20 -17.64 -44.36
N GLU A 438 -38.17 -18.50 -45.38
CA GLU A 438 -38.78 -18.26 -46.69
C GLU A 438 -40.27 -18.66 -46.72
N ILE A 439 -40.78 -19.38 -45.72
CA ILE A 439 -42.18 -19.81 -45.67
C ILE A 439 -43.01 -18.74 -44.94
N ALA A 440 -44.01 -18.18 -45.63
CA ALA A 440 -44.92 -17.18 -45.09
C ALA A 440 -46.15 -17.84 -44.42
N SER A 441 -46.75 -18.81 -45.09
CA SER A 441 -47.90 -19.57 -44.58
C SER A 441 -47.98 -20.96 -45.19
N ALA A 442 -48.72 -21.84 -44.52
CA ALA A 442 -49.07 -23.17 -45.00
C ALA A 442 -50.59 -23.36 -44.92
N SER A 443 -51.20 -23.87 -45.99
CA SER A 443 -52.64 -24.14 -46.11
C SER A 443 -52.87 -25.62 -46.44
N GLY A 444 -53.95 -26.20 -45.92
CA GLY A 444 -54.32 -27.58 -46.21
C GLY A 444 -55.01 -27.69 -47.58
N ALA A 445 -54.48 -28.53 -48.48
CA ALA A 445 -54.98 -28.75 -49.83
C ALA A 445 -55.19 -30.26 -50.09
N GLY A 446 -56.30 -30.82 -49.58
CA GLY A 446 -56.60 -32.25 -49.68
C GLY A 446 -55.59 -33.10 -48.89
N ASP A 447 -54.92 -34.03 -49.58
CA ASP A 447 -53.86 -34.89 -49.01
C ASP A 447 -52.47 -34.21 -48.99
N TYR A 448 -52.39 -32.94 -49.41
CA TYR A 448 -51.17 -32.15 -49.48
C TYR A 448 -51.28 -30.88 -48.63
N VAL A 449 -50.12 -30.28 -48.33
CA VAL A 449 -50.03 -28.94 -47.76
C VAL A 449 -49.44 -28.01 -48.79
N GLU A 450 -50.11 -26.90 -49.04
CA GLU A 450 -49.62 -25.82 -49.90
C GLU A 450 -48.86 -24.81 -49.04
N LEU A 451 -47.61 -24.54 -49.44
CA LEU A 451 -46.70 -23.62 -48.78
C LEU A 451 -46.60 -22.36 -49.63
N HIS A 452 -46.94 -21.22 -49.05
CA HIS A 452 -46.74 -19.91 -49.68
C HIS A 452 -45.40 -19.35 -49.21
N LEU A 453 -44.51 -19.08 -50.16
CA LEU A 453 -43.19 -18.50 -49.89
C LEU A 453 -43.23 -16.97 -49.87
N THR A 454 -42.25 -16.35 -49.23
CA THR A 454 -42.07 -14.89 -49.23
C THR A 454 -41.74 -14.33 -50.61
N SER A 455 -41.27 -15.16 -51.55
CA SER A 455 -41.07 -14.80 -52.96
C SER A 455 -42.38 -14.66 -53.74
N GLY A 456 -43.50 -15.14 -53.19
CA GLY A 456 -44.79 -15.24 -53.88
C GLY A 456 -45.01 -16.58 -54.59
N ASP A 457 -44.03 -17.49 -54.56
CA ASP A 457 -44.18 -18.84 -55.12
C ASP A 457 -45.00 -19.75 -54.19
N GLU A 458 -45.71 -20.71 -54.78
CA GLU A 458 -46.50 -21.72 -54.08
C GLU A 458 -45.90 -23.11 -54.31
N MET A 459 -45.78 -23.90 -53.23
CA MET A 459 -45.20 -25.24 -53.28
C MET A 459 -46.10 -26.26 -52.60
N LEU A 460 -46.32 -27.41 -53.23
CA LEU A 460 -47.05 -28.52 -52.63
C LEU A 460 -46.10 -29.46 -51.88
N HIS A 461 -46.43 -29.75 -50.63
CA HIS A 461 -45.73 -30.69 -49.76
C HIS A 461 -46.60 -31.90 -49.42
N SER A 462 -46.10 -33.10 -49.71
CA SER A 462 -46.72 -34.38 -49.32
C SER A 462 -46.54 -34.67 -47.82
N ALA A 463 -47.27 -33.94 -46.97
CA ALA A 463 -47.36 -34.14 -45.52
C ALA A 463 -48.73 -33.65 -45.02
N THR A 464 -49.08 -33.98 -43.77
CA THR A 464 -50.25 -33.38 -43.11
C THR A 464 -49.86 -32.08 -42.42
N LEU A 465 -50.80 -31.14 -42.24
CA LEU A 465 -50.54 -29.93 -41.44
C LEU A 465 -50.05 -30.24 -40.02
N ASN A 466 -50.51 -31.35 -39.42
CA ASN A 466 -50.05 -31.76 -38.08
C ASN A 466 -48.57 -32.18 -38.09
N ALA A 467 -48.14 -32.91 -39.13
CA ALA A 467 -46.74 -33.32 -39.28
C ALA A 467 -45.85 -32.11 -39.57
N LEU A 468 -46.30 -31.21 -40.44
CA LEU A 468 -45.57 -29.98 -40.75
C LEU A 468 -45.47 -29.05 -39.53
N GLU A 469 -46.54 -28.92 -38.73
CA GLU A 469 -46.53 -28.15 -37.47
C GLU A 469 -45.49 -28.66 -36.47
N ALA A 470 -45.24 -29.97 -36.44
CA ALA A 470 -44.22 -30.58 -35.58
C ALA A 470 -42.78 -30.36 -36.10
N GLU A 471 -42.59 -30.14 -37.40
CA GLU A 471 -41.29 -29.90 -38.03
C GLU A 471 -40.93 -28.40 -38.11
N LEU A 472 -41.93 -27.51 -38.05
CA LEU A 472 -41.74 -26.07 -38.14
C LEU A 472 -41.13 -25.48 -36.85
N PRO A 473 -40.24 -24.47 -36.95
CA PRO A 473 -39.72 -23.73 -35.80
C PRO A 473 -40.83 -23.00 -35.02
N GLY A 474 -40.53 -22.60 -33.78
CA GLY A 474 -41.48 -21.96 -32.86
C GLY A 474 -42.10 -20.62 -33.33
N GLN A 475 -41.61 -20.04 -34.42
CA GLN A 475 -42.20 -18.86 -35.07
C GLN A 475 -43.46 -19.18 -35.91
N PHE A 476 -43.79 -20.45 -36.13
CA PHE A 476 -44.98 -20.84 -36.86
C PHE A 476 -46.13 -21.14 -35.89
N LEU A 477 -47.27 -20.48 -36.12
CA LEU A 477 -48.46 -20.64 -35.30
C LEU A 477 -49.62 -21.15 -36.14
N ARG A 478 -50.29 -22.21 -35.67
CA ARG A 478 -51.52 -22.69 -36.28
C ARG A 478 -52.70 -21.82 -35.92
N VAL A 479 -53.15 -21.02 -36.89
CA VAL A 479 -54.22 -20.01 -36.71
C VAL A 479 -55.59 -20.49 -37.17
N HIS A 480 -55.63 -21.59 -37.92
CA HIS A 480 -56.86 -22.27 -38.32
C HIS A 480 -56.63 -23.77 -38.40
N ARG A 481 -57.71 -24.57 -38.39
CA ARG A 481 -57.59 -26.03 -38.60
C ARG A 481 -56.86 -26.39 -39.90
N SER A 482 -56.92 -25.48 -40.88
CA SER A 482 -56.32 -25.61 -42.21
C SER A 482 -55.20 -24.60 -42.51
N HIS A 483 -54.74 -23.79 -41.53
CA HIS A 483 -53.69 -22.79 -41.78
C HIS A 483 -52.67 -22.66 -40.64
N ILE A 484 -51.40 -22.58 -41.02
CA ILE A 484 -50.26 -22.25 -40.16
C ILE A 484 -49.59 -21.00 -40.77
N VAL A 485 -49.19 -20.05 -39.94
CA VAL A 485 -48.55 -18.79 -40.41
C VAL A 485 -47.26 -18.54 -39.66
N ASN A 486 -46.30 -17.92 -40.34
CA ASN A 486 -45.11 -17.38 -39.71
C ASN A 486 -45.44 -16.07 -39.01
N THR A 487 -45.33 -16.03 -37.68
CA THR A 487 -45.77 -14.88 -36.87
C THR A 487 -44.93 -13.62 -37.13
N HIS A 488 -43.66 -13.77 -37.54
CA HIS A 488 -42.80 -12.64 -37.89
C HIS A 488 -43.21 -11.91 -39.18
N LEU A 489 -44.08 -12.51 -39.99
CA LEU A 489 -44.52 -11.97 -41.28
C LEU A 489 -45.96 -11.47 -41.25
N ILE A 490 -46.56 -11.33 -40.06
CA ILE A 490 -47.89 -10.76 -39.90
C ILE A 490 -47.77 -9.23 -39.88
N SER A 491 -48.53 -8.55 -40.76
CA SER A 491 -48.61 -7.09 -40.79
C SER A 491 -49.82 -6.55 -40.03
N GLU A 492 -50.94 -7.27 -40.00
CA GLU A 492 -52.19 -6.79 -39.40
C GLU A 492 -53.08 -7.95 -38.93
N LEU A 493 -53.79 -7.78 -37.81
CA LEU A 493 -54.89 -8.66 -37.38
C LEU A 493 -56.21 -7.91 -37.46
N ARG A 494 -57.08 -8.30 -38.39
CA ARG A 494 -58.43 -7.75 -38.55
C ARG A 494 -59.46 -8.62 -37.84
N ARG A 495 -60.42 -7.99 -37.17
CA ARG A 495 -61.60 -8.68 -36.62
C ARG A 495 -62.77 -8.52 -37.58
N LEU A 496 -63.40 -9.63 -37.94
CA LEU A 496 -64.57 -9.64 -38.78
C LEU A 496 -65.85 -9.51 -37.94
N PRO A 497 -66.93 -8.91 -38.48
CA PRO A 497 -68.23 -8.81 -37.80
C PRO A 497 -68.83 -10.16 -37.37
N SER A 498 -68.43 -11.24 -38.06
CA SER A 498 -68.79 -12.63 -37.75
C SER A 498 -68.17 -13.17 -36.46
N GLY A 499 -67.25 -12.42 -35.83
CA GLY A 499 -66.51 -12.79 -34.62
C GLY A 499 -65.28 -13.68 -34.87
N THR A 500 -64.94 -13.98 -36.13
CA THR A 500 -63.65 -14.58 -36.51
C THR A 500 -62.61 -13.48 -36.78
N GLY A 501 -61.33 -13.85 -36.84
CA GLY A 501 -60.26 -12.94 -37.24
C GLY A 501 -59.70 -13.25 -38.62
N GLU A 502 -58.94 -12.33 -39.17
CA GLU A 502 -58.19 -12.46 -40.40
C GLU A 502 -56.81 -11.83 -40.20
N LEU A 503 -55.75 -12.57 -40.52
CA LEU A 503 -54.39 -12.07 -40.51
C LEU A 503 -54.02 -11.61 -41.90
N VAL A 504 -53.44 -10.43 -42.00
CA VAL A 504 -52.78 -9.94 -43.22
C VAL A 504 -51.29 -10.18 -43.04
N LEU A 505 -50.68 -10.90 -43.99
CA LEU A 505 -49.23 -11.10 -44.03
C LEU A 505 -48.56 -9.95 -44.79
N SER A 506 -47.24 -9.79 -44.63
CA SER A 506 -46.43 -8.78 -45.32
C SER A 506 -46.49 -8.85 -46.85
N SER A 507 -46.86 -10.00 -47.41
CA SER A 507 -47.11 -10.20 -48.85
C SER A 507 -48.50 -9.70 -49.31
N GLY A 508 -49.36 -9.27 -48.37
CA GLY A 508 -50.76 -8.95 -48.60
C GLY A 508 -51.71 -10.16 -48.53
N HIS A 509 -51.19 -11.38 -48.39
CA HIS A 509 -52.00 -12.59 -48.27
C HIS A 509 -52.82 -12.58 -46.98
N GLN A 510 -54.14 -12.79 -47.12
CA GLN A 510 -55.09 -12.89 -46.00
C GLN A 510 -55.29 -14.34 -45.56
N VAL A 511 -55.14 -14.61 -44.26
CA VAL A 511 -55.29 -15.95 -43.66
C VAL A 511 -56.36 -15.93 -42.57
N PRO A 512 -57.39 -16.79 -42.64
CA PRO A 512 -58.47 -16.79 -41.65
C PRO A 512 -57.99 -17.32 -40.29
N VAL A 513 -58.53 -16.75 -39.21
CA VAL A 513 -58.25 -17.16 -37.82
C VAL A 513 -59.50 -17.70 -37.16
N SER A 514 -59.37 -18.88 -36.55
CA SER A 514 -60.48 -19.50 -35.82
C SER A 514 -60.79 -18.76 -34.52
N LYS A 515 -62.08 -18.64 -34.16
CA LYS A 515 -62.51 -17.96 -32.90
C LYS A 515 -61.80 -18.50 -31.65
N ARG A 516 -61.55 -19.82 -31.62
CA ARG A 516 -60.94 -20.52 -30.48
C ARG A 516 -59.46 -20.15 -30.27
N ILE A 517 -58.72 -19.88 -31.35
CA ILE A 517 -57.29 -19.59 -31.27
C ILE A 517 -56.98 -18.08 -31.22
N MET A 518 -57.97 -17.22 -31.50
CA MET A 518 -57.84 -15.76 -31.44
C MET A 518 -57.13 -15.20 -30.20
N PRO A 519 -57.39 -15.68 -28.96
CA PRO A 519 -56.65 -15.21 -27.79
C PRO A 519 -55.15 -15.49 -27.87
N ARG A 520 -54.78 -16.69 -28.33
CA ARG A 520 -53.39 -17.14 -28.48
C ARG A 520 -52.67 -16.43 -29.64
N VAL A 521 -53.39 -16.11 -30.70
CA VAL A 521 -52.85 -15.30 -31.82
C VAL A 521 -52.58 -13.88 -31.36
N ARG A 522 -53.48 -13.30 -30.55
CA ARG A 522 -53.26 -11.97 -29.96
C ARG A 522 -52.06 -11.96 -29.02
N GLU A 523 -51.97 -12.94 -28.13
CA GLU A 523 -50.83 -13.09 -27.22
C GLU A 523 -49.50 -13.28 -27.98
N ALA A 524 -49.50 -14.03 -29.08
CA ALA A 524 -48.32 -14.19 -29.92
C ALA A 524 -47.92 -12.91 -30.68
N LEU A 525 -48.87 -12.03 -31.01
CA LEU A 525 -48.61 -10.73 -31.63
C LEU A 525 -48.19 -9.66 -30.62
N ASP A 526 -48.62 -9.76 -29.37
CA ASP A 526 -48.21 -8.86 -28.29
C ASP A 526 -46.79 -9.21 -27.76
N ALA A 527 -46.26 -10.39 -28.11
CA ALA A 527 -44.95 -10.92 -27.68
C ALA A 527 -43.81 -10.77 -28.73
N VAL A 528 -44.13 -10.36 -29.95
CA VAL A 528 -43.20 -10.08 -31.07
C VAL A 528 -43.05 -8.59 -31.22
#